data_AF-A0A538I220-F1
#
_entry.id   AF-A0A538I220-F1
#
_cell.length_a   1.000
_cell.length_b   1.000
_cell.length_c   1.000
_cell.angle_alpha   90.00
_cell.angle_beta   90.00
_cell.angle_gamma   90.00
#
_symmetry.space_group_name_H-M   'P 1'
#
loop_
_entity.id
_entity.type
_entity.pdbx_description
1 polymer ?
#
loop_
_entity_poly.entity_id
_entity_poly.type
_entity_poly.pdbx_seq_one_letter_code
_entity_poly.pdbx_strand_id
1 'polypeptide(L)' 'MSRKYELRSGVRSIGFRDASTAQEALTEYVRSIGCRDEEVVRLGPDALCWRGAIFRAVPASTDT' A
#
# COMPACT_ATOMS: atom_id res chain seq x y z
N MET A 1 6.76 -13.74 -9.04
CA MET A 1 5.78 -13.13 -9.96
C MET A 1 5.24 -11.89 -9.29
N SER A 2 5.41 -10.72 -9.90
CA SER A 2 4.84 -9.46 -9.41
C SER A 2 3.34 -9.41 -9.75
N ARG A 3 2.55 -8.84 -8.84
CA ARG A 3 1.13 -8.54 -9.01
C ARG A 3 0.96 -7.03 -8.91
N LYS A 4 0.01 -6.49 -9.67
CA LYS A 4 -0.35 -5.09 -9.59
C LYS A 4 -1.34 -4.89 -8.44
N TYR A 5 -1.04 -3.96 -7.55
CA TYR A 5 -1.90 -3.56 -6.44
C TYR A 5 -2.34 -2.11 -6.63
N GLU A 6 -3.62 -1.85 -6.43
CA GLU A 6 -4.16 -0.51 -6.23
C GLU A 6 -3.91 -0.09 -4.78
N LEU A 7 -3.25 1.04 -4.60
CA LEU A 7 -3.05 1.66 -3.31
C LEU A 7 -4.19 2.62 -3.03
N ARG A 8 -4.69 2.58 -1.80
CA ARG A 8 -5.79 3.43 -1.34
C ARG A 8 -5.44 4.15 -0.06
N SER A 9 -5.89 5.40 0.07
CA SER A 9 -5.96 6.13 1.33
C SER A 9 -7.44 6.39 1.65
N GLY A 10 -7.97 5.67 2.64
CA GLY A 10 -9.41 5.59 2.86
C GLY A 10 -10.14 5.06 1.62
N VAL A 11 -11.04 5.87 1.04
CA VAL A 11 -11.82 5.52 -0.16
C VAL A 11 -11.15 5.94 -1.48
N ARG A 12 -10.05 6.71 -1.42
CA ARG A 12 -9.41 7.27 -2.63
C ARG A 12 -8.30 6.35 -3.12
N SER A 13 -8.29 6.07 -4.43
CA SER A 13 -7.15 5.47 -5.11
C SER A 13 -6.03 6.51 -5.23
N ILE A 14 -4.84 6.15 -4.76
CA ILE A 14 -3.66 7.05 -4.75
C ILE A 14 -2.58 6.60 -5.74
N GLY A 15 -2.74 5.42 -6.35
CA GLY A 15 -1.85 4.92 -7.38
C GLY A 15 -1.84 3.39 -7.49
N PHE A 16 -0.96 2.90 -8.34
CA PHE A 16 -0.74 1.47 -8.53
C PHE A 16 0.74 1.12 -8.32
N ARG A 17 1.01 -0.05 -7.78
CA ARG A 17 2.36 -0.60 -7.61
C ARG A 17 2.40 -2.07 -7.97
N ASP A 18 3.45 -2.47 -8.68
CA ASP A 18 3.79 -3.86 -8.91
C ASP A 18 4.64 -4.35 -7.74
N ALA A 19 4.18 -5.41 -7.07
CA ALA A 19 4.87 -6.00 -5.93
C ALA A 19 4.56 -7.49 -5.81
N SER A 20 5.33 -8.21 -5.02
CA SER A 20 5.04 -9.61 -4.70
C SER A 20 3.86 -9.74 -3.72
N THR A 21 3.71 -8.77 -2.82
CA THR A 21 2.65 -8.76 -1.79
C THR A 21 2.04 -7.36 -1.61
N ALA A 22 0.81 -7.31 -1.09
CA ALA A 22 0.14 -6.05 -0.75
C ALA A 22 0.94 -5.24 0.30
N GLN A 23 1.50 -5.92 1.29
CA GLN A 23 2.36 -5.31 2.31
C GLN A 23 3.61 -4.66 1.72
N GLU A 24 4.26 -5.33 0.75
CA GLU A 24 5.43 -4.81 0.04
C GLU A 24 5.05 -3.54 -0.75
N ALA A 25 3.96 -3.59 -1.53
CA ALA A 25 3.47 -2.45 -2.29
C ALA A 25 3.22 -1.21 -1.41
N LEU A 26 2.62 -1.41 -0.23
CA LEU A 26 2.38 -0.34 0.74
C LEU A 26 3.67 0.19 1.36
N THR A 27 4.57 -0.70 1.76
CA THR A 27 5.84 -0.35 2.40
C THR A 27 6.71 0.47 1.45
N GLU A 28 6.81 0.05 0.19
CA GLU A 28 7.53 0.80 -0.85
C GLU A 28 6.90 2.17 -1.12
N TYR A 29 5.57 2.24 -1.16
CA TYR A 29 4.87 3.52 -1.34
C TYR A 29 5.16 4.49 -0.21
N VAL A 30 4.95 4.10 1.05
CA VAL A 30 5.17 5.03 2.18
C VAL A 30 6.65 5.43 2.29
N ARG A 31 7.58 4.52 2.02
CA ARG A 31 9.01 4.84 1.94
C ARG A 31 9.32 5.86 0.85
N SER A 32 8.67 5.75 -0.32
CA SER A 32 8.88 6.68 -1.44
C SER A 32 8.46 8.13 -1.13
N ILE A 33 7.56 8.31 -0.14
CA ILE A 33 7.10 9.63 0.32
C ILE A 33 7.74 10.06 1.65
N GLY A 34 8.80 9.36 2.08
CA GLY A 34 9.65 9.76 3.21
C GLY A 34 9.35 9.09 4.55
N CYS A 35 8.47 8.07 4.58
CA CYS A 35 8.19 7.31 5.79
C CYS A 35 9.36 6.38 6.17
N ARG A 36 9.81 6.44 7.42
CA ARG A 36 10.73 5.46 8.01
C ARG A 36 9.97 4.25 8.54
N ASP A 37 10.63 3.10 8.59
CA ASP A 37 10.00 1.84 9.02
C ASP A 37 9.41 1.93 10.44
N GLU A 38 10.10 2.64 11.34
CA GLU A 38 9.67 2.90 12.72
C GLU A 38 8.41 3.77 12.84
N GLU A 39 8.05 4.52 11.79
CA GLU A 39 6.86 5.37 11.76
C GLU A 39 5.61 4.63 11.26
N VAL A 40 5.78 3.40 10.74
CA VAL A 40 4.70 2.58 10.19
C VAL A 40 4.09 1.71 11.28
N VAL A 41 2.77 1.80 11.44
CA VAL A 41 2.01 0.83 12.22
C VAL A 41 1.34 -0.14 11.27
N ARG A 42 1.77 -1.40 11.25
CA ARG A 42 1.13 -2.45 10.44
C ARG A 42 -0.21 -2.83 11.07
N LEU A 43 -1.28 -2.75 10.30
CA LEU A 43 -2.64 -3.08 10.76
C LEU A 43 -3.08 -4.47 10.29
N GLY A 44 -2.48 -4.98 9.21
CA GLY A 44 -2.78 -6.27 8.62
C GLY A 44 -1.86 -6.56 7.43
N PRO A 45 -2.08 -7.68 6.71
CA PRO A 45 -1.26 -8.07 5.55
C PRO A 45 -1.43 -7.16 4.32
N ASP A 46 -2.48 -6.35 4.30
CA ASP A 46 -2.86 -5.44 3.21
C ASP A 46 -3.08 -3.99 3.69
N ALA A 47 -2.72 -3.68 4.94
CA ALA A 47 -3.03 -2.39 5.55
C ALA A 47 -1.96 -1.89 6.53
N LEU A 48 -1.66 -0.59 6.47
CA LEU A 48 -0.81 0.09 7.43
C LEU A 48 -1.34 1.49 7.76
N CYS A 49 -0.87 2.04 8.88
CA CYS A 49 -1.11 3.43 9.28
C CYS A 49 0.22 4.20 9.33
N TRP A 50 0.20 5.43 8.80
CA TRP A 50 1.31 6.37 8.91
C TRP A 50 0.77 7.79 9.09
N ARG A 51 1.26 8.50 10.12
CA ARG A 51 0.83 9.87 10.51
C ARG A 51 -0.70 10.05 10.58
N GLY A 52 -1.40 9.03 11.08
CA GLY A 52 -2.85 9.03 11.25
C GLY A 52 -3.65 8.70 9.99
N ALA A 53 -3.00 8.52 8.84
CA ALA A 53 -3.64 8.06 7.61
C ALA A 53 -3.56 6.54 7.49
N ILE A 54 -4.67 5.90 7.12
CA ILE A 54 -4.74 4.47 6.85
C ILE A 54 -4.58 4.24 5.34
N PHE A 55 -3.60 3.41 5.00
CA PHE A 55 -3.32 2.98 3.64
C PHE A 55 -3.66 1.51 3.48
N ARG A 56 -4.23 1.16 2.32
CA ARG A 56 -4.55 -0.23 1.95
C ARG A 56 -4.04 -0.55 0.56
N ALA A 57 -3.62 -1.80 0.34
CA ALA A 57 -3.28 -2.31 -0.98
C ALA A 57 -4.23 -3.44 -1.34
N VAL A 58 -5.00 -3.24 -2.42
CA VAL A 58 -5.91 -4.26 -2.95
C VAL A 58 -5.39 -4.73 -4.30
N PRO A 59 -5.56 -6.01 -4.68
CA PRO A 59 -5.23 -6.46 -6.03
C PRO A 59 -5.92 -5.55 -7.05
N ALA A 60 -5.15 -5.04 -8.02
CA ALA A 60 -5.75 -4.27 -9.11
C ALA A 60 -6.63 -5.24 -9.90
N SER A 61 -7.93 -4.94 -10.01
CA SER A 61 -8.82 -5.70 -10.88
C SER A 61 -8.26 -5.64 -12.29
N THR A 62 -7.99 -6.81 -12.88
CA THR A 62 -7.83 -6.94 -14.31
C THR A 62 -9.19 -6.69 -14.92
N ASP A 63 -9.47 -5.45 -15.32
CA ASP A 63 -10.63 -5.15 -16.17
C ASP A 63 -10.48 -6.02 -17.42
N THR A 64 -11.44 -6.91 -17.63
CA THR A 64 -11.46 -7.92 -18.71
C THR A 64 -12.08 -7.34 -19.95
#